data_AF-A0A174VR32-F1
#
_entry.id   AF-A0A174VR32-F1
#
_cell.length_a   1.000
_cell.length_b   1.000
_cell.length_c   1.000
_cell.angle_alpha   90.00
_cell.angle_beta   90.00
_cell.angle_gamma   90.00
#
_symmetry.space_group_name_H-M   'P 1'
#
loop_
_entity.id
_entity.type
_entity.pdbx_description
1 polymer ?
#
loop_
_entity_poly.entity_id
_entity_poly.type
_entity_poly.pdbx_seq_one_letter_code
_entity_poly.pdbx_strand_id
1 'polypeptide(L)'
;MTREDTDKLFRLLAFYRPNDPHLKDNALRAVWALTLAPYSVDDVREAVVSYFRTQKYWPDPTDISSRCPQPERPKTQSLPTPTARYIDPAVEALRERWQELRRQCRAAGVPGTWEDAKKAGLTWEAWMDILDERGLAL
;
A
#
# COMPACT_ATOMS: atom_id res chain seq x y z
N MET A 1 18.53 1.89 -12.48
CA MET A 1 19.95 1.97 -12.06
C MET A 1 20.62 0.59 -12.06
N THR A 2 21.89 0.49 -12.45
CA THR A 2 22.70 -0.74 -12.37
C THR A 2 23.55 -0.79 -11.08
N ARG A 3 24.20 -1.94 -10.82
CA ARG A 3 25.12 -2.09 -9.68
C ARG A 3 26.32 -1.13 -9.77
N GLU A 4 26.86 -0.93 -10.96
CA GLU A 4 27.95 0.04 -11.20
C GLU A 4 27.52 1.48 -10.91
N ASP A 5 26.28 1.85 -11.25
CA ASP A 5 25.76 3.19 -10.98
C ASP A 5 25.62 3.43 -9.47
N THR A 6 25.25 2.38 -8.73
CA THR A 6 25.17 2.42 -7.26
C THR A 6 26.56 2.60 -6.65
N ASP A 7 27.58 1.95 -7.20
CA ASP A 7 28.96 2.13 -6.76
C ASP A 7 29.49 3.55 -7.04
N LYS A 8 29.14 4.13 -8.20
CA LYS A 8 29.45 5.54 -8.52
C LYS A 8 28.75 6.49 -7.55
N LEU A 9 27.50 6.19 -7.17
CA LEU A 9 26.74 6.96 -6.19
C LEU A 9 27.40 6.92 -4.81
N PHE A 10 27.85 5.75 -4.35
CA PHE A 10 28.55 5.63 -3.06
C PHE A 10 29.91 6.34 -3.06
N ARG A 11 30.60 6.43 -4.21
CA ARG A 11 31.78 7.30 -4.36
C ARG A 11 31.42 8.77 -4.21
N LEU A 12 30.27 9.21 -4.74
CA LEU A 12 29.77 10.57 -4.52
C LEU A 12 29.48 10.85 -3.05
N LEU A 13 28.79 9.92 -2.37
CA LEU A 13 28.51 10.00 -0.93
C LEU A 13 29.81 10.11 -0.11
N ALA A 14 30.88 9.41 -0.53
CA ALA A 14 32.19 9.48 0.12
C ALA A 14 32.84 10.88 0.06
N PHE A 15 32.52 11.71 -0.93
CA PHE A 15 32.99 13.11 -0.97
C PHE A 15 32.28 13.97 0.07
N TYR A 16 30.98 13.74 0.29
CA TYR A 16 30.22 14.48 1.31
C TYR A 16 30.54 14.00 2.72
N ARG A 17 30.82 12.70 2.88
CA ARG A 17 31.05 12.05 4.17
C ARG A 17 32.21 11.05 4.05
N PRO A 18 33.46 11.54 4.08
CA PRO A 18 34.63 10.65 4.06
C PRO A 18 34.66 9.80 5.34
N ASN A 19 35.07 8.53 5.20
CA ASN A 19 35.23 7.55 6.28
C ASN A 19 33.96 7.08 7.01
N ASP A 20 32.78 7.28 6.44
CA ASP A 20 31.53 6.79 7.04
C ASP A 20 31.43 5.24 6.97
N PRO A 21 31.05 4.54 8.06
CA PRO A 21 30.90 3.08 8.05
C PRO A 21 29.90 2.57 7.02
N HIS A 22 28.85 3.35 6.70
CA HIS A 22 27.84 2.99 5.71
C HIS A 22 28.41 2.83 4.29
N LEU A 23 29.57 3.43 3.99
CA LEU A 23 30.24 3.29 2.69
C LEU A 23 30.75 1.87 2.42
N LYS A 24 31.06 1.11 3.47
CA LYS A 24 31.60 -0.25 3.36
C LYS A 24 30.51 -1.32 3.43
N ASP A 25 29.27 -0.92 3.73
CA ASP A 25 28.16 -1.84 3.89
C ASP A 25 27.61 -2.30 2.52
N ASN A 26 27.85 -3.56 2.19
CA ASN A 26 27.36 -4.17 0.96
C ASN A 26 25.86 -4.46 0.98
N ALA A 27 25.27 -4.71 2.15
CA ALA A 27 23.83 -4.91 2.28
C ALA A 27 23.10 -3.59 2.04
N LEU A 28 23.61 -2.49 2.58
CA LEU A 28 23.07 -1.16 2.34
C LEU A 28 23.14 -0.79 0.84
N ARG A 29 24.26 -1.06 0.17
CA ARG A 29 24.39 -0.86 -1.29
C ARG A 29 23.33 -1.64 -2.07
N ALA A 30 23.04 -2.88 -1.69
CA ALA A 30 22.00 -3.68 -2.34
C ALA A 30 20.61 -3.08 -2.16
N VAL A 31 20.28 -2.60 -0.96
CA VAL A 31 19.01 -1.91 -0.68
C VAL A 31 18.89 -0.65 -1.54
N TRP A 32 19.94 0.16 -1.62
CA TRP A 32 19.96 1.35 -2.49
C TRP A 32 19.74 1.01 -3.96
N ALA A 33 20.42 -0.03 -4.45
CA ALA A 33 20.24 -0.49 -5.84
C ALA A 33 18.80 -0.93 -6.12
N LEU A 34 18.14 -1.61 -5.18
CA LEU A 34 16.75 -2.04 -5.31
C LEU A 34 15.76 -0.87 -5.25
N THR A 35 15.88 0.00 -4.23
CA THR A 35 14.99 1.14 -4.04
C THR A 35 15.10 2.16 -5.18
N LEU A 36 16.30 2.34 -5.71
CA LEU A 36 16.59 3.32 -6.76
C LEU A 36 16.62 2.72 -8.17
N ALA A 37 16.39 1.40 -8.30
CA ALA A 37 16.29 0.72 -9.59
C ALA A 37 15.37 1.43 -10.60
N PRO A 38 14.16 1.93 -10.23
CA PRO A 38 13.23 2.52 -11.18
C PRO A 38 13.54 3.98 -11.53
N TYR A 39 14.51 4.62 -10.88
CA TYR A 39 14.87 6.02 -11.10
C TYR A 39 16.10 6.13 -12.03
N SER A 40 16.21 7.27 -12.71
CA SER A 40 17.41 7.57 -13.51
C SER A 40 18.59 7.92 -12.61
N VAL A 41 19.81 7.68 -13.09
CA VAL A 41 21.04 7.97 -12.34
C VAL A 41 21.18 9.47 -12.10
N ASP A 42 20.82 10.29 -13.08
CA ASP A 42 20.94 11.74 -13.01
C ASP A 42 19.98 12.33 -11.96
N ASP A 43 18.73 11.87 -11.95
CA ASP A 43 17.72 12.28 -10.95
C ASP A 43 18.15 11.94 -9.52
N VAL A 44 18.66 10.72 -9.33
CA VAL A 44 19.17 10.26 -8.03
C VAL A 44 20.34 11.12 -7.58
N ARG A 45 21.24 11.48 -8.50
CA ARG A 45 22.41 12.30 -8.20
C ARG A 45 22.00 13.71 -7.77
N GLU A 46 21.05 14.33 -8.48
CA GLU A 46 20.49 15.63 -8.10
C GLU A 46 19.76 15.57 -6.75
N ALA A 47 18.99 14.51 -6.51
CA ALA A 47 18.30 14.29 -5.25
C ALA A 47 19.28 14.17 -4.06
N VAL A 48 20.40 13.48 -4.23
CA VAL A 48 21.47 13.39 -3.22
C VAL A 48 22.11 14.75 -2.95
N VAL A 49 22.44 15.51 -3.99
CA VAL A 49 23.01 16.87 -3.84
C VAL A 49 22.01 17.77 -3.11
N SER A 50 20.73 17.72 -3.48
CA SER A 50 19.65 18.47 -2.85
C SER A 50 19.46 18.09 -1.38
N TYR A 51 19.54 16.80 -1.06
CA TYR A 51 19.48 16.30 0.31
C TYR A 51 20.60 16.90 1.16
N PHE A 52 21.86 16.83 0.72
CA PHE A 52 23.00 17.37 1.49
C PHE A 52 23.02 18.90 1.62
N ARG A 53 22.29 19.64 0.78
CA ARG A 53 22.09 21.08 0.98
C ARG A 53 21.20 21.40 2.18
N THR A 54 20.30 20.48 2.55
CA THR A 54 19.30 20.70 3.62
C THR A 54 19.58 19.88 4.87
N GLN A 55 20.14 18.69 4.72
CA GLN A 55 20.38 17.73 5.78
C GLN A 55 21.87 17.41 5.89
N LYS A 56 22.36 17.35 7.12
CA LYS A 56 23.76 16.98 7.39
C LYS A 56 23.93 15.47 7.58
N TYR A 57 22.86 14.73 7.86
CA TYR A 57 22.92 13.30 8.22
C TYR A 57 23.16 12.40 7.02
N TRP A 58 23.46 11.13 7.29
CA TRP A 58 23.52 10.13 6.23
C TRP A 58 22.11 9.96 5.62
N PRO A 59 21.97 9.97 4.28
CA PRO A 59 20.67 9.80 3.64
C PRO A 59 20.14 8.38 3.79
N ASP A 60 18.84 8.23 4.02
CA ASP A 60 18.13 6.96 3.80
C ASP A 60 17.81 6.81 2.30
N PRO A 61 17.86 5.59 1.73
CA PRO A 61 17.46 5.37 0.33
C PRO A 61 16.03 5.86 0.03
N THR A 62 15.14 5.86 1.03
CA THR A 62 13.77 6.36 0.93
C THR A 62 13.74 7.88 0.84
N ASP A 63 14.58 8.59 1.61
CA ASP A 63 14.69 10.05 1.56
C ASP A 63 15.13 10.54 0.17
N ILE A 64 16.05 9.80 -0.45
CA ILE A 64 16.49 10.10 -1.82
C ILE A 64 15.40 9.78 -2.83
N SER A 65 14.75 8.61 -2.74
CA SER A 65 13.66 8.24 -3.66
C SER A 65 12.48 9.22 -3.63
N SER A 66 12.19 9.81 -2.46
CA SER A 66 11.11 10.79 -2.29
C SER A 66 11.38 12.12 -3.01
N ARG A 67 12.66 12.42 -3.27
CA ARG A 67 13.13 13.65 -3.91
C ARG A 67 13.37 13.49 -5.40
N CYS A 68 13.52 12.25 -5.88
CA CYS A 68 13.56 11.98 -7.30
C CYS A 68 12.19 12.26 -7.94
N PRO A 69 12.16 12.68 -9.22
CA PRO A 69 10.92 12.68 -9.98
C PRO A 69 10.36 11.27 -9.94
N GLN A 70 9.08 11.15 -9.60
CA GLN A 70 8.42 9.85 -9.63
C GLN A 70 8.55 9.33 -11.07
N PRO A 71 9.18 8.16 -11.30
CA PRO A 71 9.22 7.58 -12.62
C PRO A 71 7.79 7.52 -13.09
N GLU A 72 7.55 7.84 -14.38
CA GLU A 72 6.24 7.64 -14.97
C GLU A 72 5.85 6.21 -14.60
N ARG A 73 4.88 6.09 -13.67
CA ARG A 73 4.32 4.77 -13.34
C ARG A 73 3.98 4.21 -14.71
N PRO A 74 4.49 3.03 -15.11
CA PRO A 74 4.16 2.46 -16.41
C PRO A 74 2.66 2.61 -16.49
N LYS A 75 2.19 3.47 -17.41
CA LYS A 75 0.78 3.93 -17.47
C LYS A 75 0.01 2.71 -17.13
N THR A 76 -0.59 2.69 -15.93
CA THR A 76 -1.23 1.49 -15.39
C THR A 76 -1.89 0.89 -16.57
N GLN A 77 -1.38 -0.24 -17.10
CA GLN A 77 -1.97 -0.84 -18.28
C GLN A 77 -3.40 -0.94 -17.83
N SER A 78 -4.24 -0.11 -18.44
CA SER A 78 -5.62 0.00 -18.06
C SER A 78 -6.06 -1.43 -18.19
N LEU A 79 -6.24 -2.10 -17.04
CA LEU A 79 -6.65 -3.49 -16.99
C LEU A 79 -7.75 -3.54 -18.05
N PRO A 80 -7.65 -4.43 -19.05
CA PRO A 80 -8.59 -4.43 -20.16
C PRO A 80 -9.96 -4.26 -19.53
N THR A 81 -10.64 -3.16 -19.89
CA THR A 81 -11.92 -2.75 -19.31
C THR A 81 -12.68 -4.02 -19.02
N PRO A 82 -12.97 -4.41 -17.77
CA PRO A 82 -13.33 -5.78 -17.48
C PRO A 82 -14.57 -6.12 -18.31
N THR A 83 -14.34 -6.86 -19.39
CA THR A 83 -15.35 -7.33 -20.31
C THR A 83 -16.07 -8.42 -19.52
N ALA A 84 -17.07 -7.99 -18.74
CA ALA A 84 -17.63 -8.74 -17.62
C ALA A 84 -16.55 -9.24 -16.65
N ARG A 85 -16.42 -8.59 -15.49
CA ARG A 85 -15.72 -9.22 -14.35
C ARG A 85 -16.30 -10.62 -14.23
N TYR A 86 -15.47 -11.67 -14.35
CA TYR A 86 -15.89 -13.00 -13.96
C TYR A 86 -16.21 -12.92 -12.47
N ILE A 87 -17.49 -12.78 -12.15
CA ILE A 87 -17.97 -12.87 -10.78
C ILE A 87 -18.32 -14.33 -10.61
N ASP A 88 -17.64 -14.97 -9.66
CA ASP A 88 -17.94 -16.34 -9.27
C ASP A 88 -19.44 -16.43 -8.92
N PRO A 89 -20.21 -17.33 -9.55
CA PRO A 89 -21.63 -17.51 -9.25
C PRO A 89 -21.94 -17.72 -7.77
N ALA A 90 -21.03 -18.30 -6.99
CA ALA A 90 -21.17 -18.45 -5.55
C ALA A 90 -21.09 -17.10 -4.82
N VAL A 91 -20.31 -16.15 -5.34
CA VAL A 91 -20.21 -14.79 -4.79
C VAL A 91 -21.48 -13.99 -5.08
N GLU A 92 -22.08 -14.13 -6.27
CA GLU A 92 -23.38 -13.51 -6.56
C GLU A 92 -24.51 -14.13 -5.74
N ALA A 93 -24.57 -15.46 -5.61
CA ALA A 93 -25.56 -16.12 -4.77
C ALA A 93 -25.45 -15.67 -3.29
N LEU A 94 -24.21 -15.53 -2.79
CA LEU A 94 -23.98 -15.01 -1.44
C LEU A 94 -24.41 -13.53 -1.33
N ARG A 95 -24.11 -12.70 -2.33
CA ARG A 95 -24.54 -11.30 -2.39
C ARG A 95 -26.06 -11.18 -2.35
N GLU A 96 -26.78 -11.97 -3.13
CA GLU A 96 -28.25 -11.99 -3.16
C GLU A 96 -28.83 -12.41 -1.80
N ARG A 97 -28.28 -13.47 -1.18
CA ARG A 97 -28.68 -13.91 0.17
C ARG A 97 -28.49 -12.80 1.22
N TRP A 98 -27.37 -12.08 1.18
CA TRP A 98 -27.12 -10.95 2.08
C TRP A 98 -28.06 -9.76 1.82
N GLN A 99 -28.42 -9.49 0.57
CA GLN A 99 -29.37 -8.42 0.24
C GLN A 99 -30.79 -8.76 0.71
N GLU A 100 -31.19 -10.03 0.57
CA GLU A 100 -32.47 -10.52 1.05
C GLU A 100 -32.54 -10.44 2.58
N LEU A 101 -31.51 -10.92 3.29
CA LEU A 101 -31.42 -10.80 4.73
C LEU A 101 -31.55 -9.34 5.19
N ARG A 102 -30.87 -8.40 4.53
CA ARG A 102 -31.01 -6.95 4.85
C ARG A 102 -32.41 -6.42 4.58
N ARG A 103 -33.14 -6.97 3.61
CA ARG A 103 -34.53 -6.59 3.34
C ARG A 103 -35.44 -7.11 4.46
N GLN A 104 -35.22 -8.35 4.89
CA GLN A 104 -35.96 -8.98 5.98
C GLN A 104 -35.68 -8.29 7.33
N CYS A 105 -34.43 -7.98 7.65
CA CYS A 105 -34.09 -7.20 8.85
C CYS A 105 -34.77 -5.83 8.85
N ARG A 106 -34.78 -5.11 7.72
CA ARG A 106 -35.49 -3.83 7.60
C ARG A 106 -37.00 -3.98 7.79
N ALA A 107 -37.61 -5.03 7.26
CA ALA A 107 -39.04 -5.31 7.47
C ALA A 107 -39.36 -5.65 8.94
N ALA A 108 -38.44 -6.32 9.63
CA ALA A 108 -38.58 -6.67 11.05
C ALA A 108 -38.17 -5.55 12.02
N GLY A 109 -37.64 -4.42 11.53
CA GLY A 109 -37.13 -3.32 12.35
C GLY A 109 -35.80 -3.62 13.05
N VAL A 110 -35.08 -4.65 12.59
CA VAL A 110 -33.80 -5.11 13.14
C VAL A 110 -32.63 -4.52 12.35
N PRO A 111 -31.49 -4.22 12.98
CA PRO A 111 -30.27 -3.82 12.26
C PRO A 111 -29.84 -4.88 11.24
N GLY A 112 -29.75 -4.47 9.97
CA GLY A 112 -29.38 -5.36 8.85
C GLY A 112 -27.88 -5.58 8.69
N THR A 113 -27.05 -4.89 9.47
CA THR A 113 -25.59 -5.05 9.49
C THR A 113 -25.06 -4.98 10.92
N TRP A 114 -23.90 -5.60 11.16
CA TRP A 114 -23.21 -5.51 12.44
C TRP A 114 -22.84 -4.07 12.81
N GLU A 115 -22.48 -3.24 11.83
CA GLU A 115 -22.17 -1.83 12.09
C GLU A 115 -23.39 -1.06 12.59
N ASP A 116 -24.58 -1.33 12.05
CA ASP A 116 -25.83 -0.73 12.51
C ASP A 116 -26.21 -1.23 13.91
N ALA A 117 -26.00 -2.53 14.17
CA ALA A 117 -26.21 -3.11 15.49
C ALA A 117 -25.29 -2.49 16.55
N LYS A 118 -24.01 -2.31 16.21
CA LYS A 118 -23.01 -1.65 17.06
C LYS A 118 -23.38 -0.19 17.32
N LYS A 119 -23.86 0.55 16.31
CA LYS A 119 -24.36 1.93 16.49
C LYS A 119 -25.61 1.98 17.36
N ALA A 120 -26.45 0.95 17.32
CA ALA A 120 -27.60 0.78 18.20
C ALA A 120 -27.24 0.31 19.62
N GLY A 121 -25.94 0.13 19.92
CA GLY A 121 -25.46 -0.30 21.23
C GLY A 121 -25.63 -1.80 21.51
N LEU A 122 -25.91 -2.60 20.48
CA LEU A 122 -26.03 -4.05 20.61
C LEU A 122 -24.66 -4.73 20.63
N THR A 123 -24.52 -5.75 21.46
CA THR A 123 -23.39 -6.69 21.42
C THR A 123 -23.57 -7.68 20.28
N TRP A 124 -22.48 -8.35 19.88
CA TRP A 124 -22.52 -9.33 18.79
C TRP A 124 -23.48 -10.47 19.10
N GLU A 125 -23.44 -10.97 20.34
CA GLU A 125 -24.31 -12.03 20.85
C GLU A 125 -25.78 -11.59 20.83
N ALA A 126 -26.10 -10.41 21.36
CA ALA A 126 -27.47 -9.90 21.36
C ALA A 126 -28.01 -9.67 19.94
N TRP A 127 -27.16 -9.27 19.00
CA TRP A 127 -27.56 -9.12 17.60
C TRP A 127 -27.81 -10.47 16.91
N MET A 128 -26.96 -11.47 17.19
CA MET A 128 -27.15 -12.84 16.68
C MET A 128 -28.41 -13.49 17.27
N ASP A 129 -28.69 -13.29 18.56
CA ASP A 129 -29.91 -13.78 19.21
C ASP A 129 -31.16 -13.15 18.58
N ILE A 130 -31.16 -11.83 18.31
CA ILE A 130 -32.27 -11.16 17.63
C ILE A 130 -32.47 -11.70 16.20
N LEU A 131 -31.38 -12.04 15.49
CA LEU A 131 -31.48 -12.65 14.17
C LEU A 131 -32.05 -14.07 14.28
N ASP A 132 -31.62 -14.87 15.25
CA ASP A 132 -32.10 -16.24 15.47
C ASP A 132 -33.58 -16.28 15.89
N GLU A 133 -33.99 -15.45 16.85
CA GLU A 133 -35.39 -15.29 17.30
C GLU A 133 -36.34 -14.89 16.16
N ARG A 134 -35.82 -14.15 15.16
CA ARG A 134 -36.58 -13.68 14.00
C ARG A 134 -36.49 -14.65 12.81
N GLY A 135 -35.77 -15.76 12.93
CA GLY A 135 -35.56 -16.73 11.85
C GLY A 135 -34.67 -16.19 10.71
N LEU A 136 -33.82 -15.21 11.02
CA LEU A 136 -32.94 -14.47 10.10
C LEU A 136 -31.46 -14.83 10.29
N ALA A 137 -31.14 -15.83 11.13
CA ALA A 137 -29.79 -16.36 11.25
C ALA A 137 -29.36 -17.03 9.92
N LEU A 138 -28.13 -16.74 9.48
CA LEU A 138 -27.56 -17.22 8.21
C LEU A 138 -26.84 -18.56 8.34
#